data_AF-A0A5J6IXJ2-F1
#
_entry.id   AF-A0A5J6IXJ2-F1
#
_cell.length_a   1.000
_cell.length_b   1.000
_cell.length_c   1.000
_cell.angle_alpha   90.00
_cell.angle_beta   90.00
_cell.angle_gamma   90.00
#
_symmetry.space_group_name_H-M   'P 1'
#
loop_
_entity.id
_entity.type
_entity.pdbx_description
1 polymer ?
#
loop_
_entity_poly.entity_id
_entity_poly.type
_entity_poly.pdbx_seq_one_letter_code
_entity_poly.pdbx_strand_id
1 'polypeptide(L)'
;MTNGCTRPLTLTPGTAVGNPVTAQAFDPANAYRKWTIAQTNGTLKLTNPQTGLVVDINGKTISAGTAVTTVWSGNANSQSWAALP
;
A
#
# COMPACT_ATOMS: atom_id res chain seq x y z
N MET A 1 0.68 15.18 18.39
CA MET A 1 0.60 13.88 19.10
C MET A 1 1.60 12.93 18.47
N THR A 2 2.85 12.92 18.92
CA THR A 2 3.89 11.99 18.44
C THR A 2 3.83 10.73 19.29
N ASN A 3 3.40 9.62 18.69
CA ASN A 3 3.00 8.40 19.38
C ASN A 3 4.20 7.52 19.80
N GLY A 4 5.22 8.07 20.47
CA GLY A 4 6.29 7.32 21.17
C GLY A 4 7.14 6.31 20.35
N CYS A 5 6.85 6.08 19.07
CA CYS A 5 7.57 5.16 18.22
C CYS A 5 8.88 5.81 17.78
N THR A 6 10.01 5.24 18.18
CA THR A 6 11.34 5.63 17.71
C THR A 6 11.53 5.42 16.20
N ARG A 7 10.62 4.68 15.55
CA ARG A 7 10.59 4.48 14.09
C ARG A 7 9.15 4.52 13.56
N PRO A 8 8.86 5.27 12.49
CA PRO A 8 7.52 5.30 11.89
C PRO A 8 7.12 3.93 11.35
N LEU A 9 5.82 3.66 11.20
CA LEU A 9 5.33 2.49 10.47
C LEU A 9 5.35 2.74 8.96
N THR A 10 5.53 1.67 8.20
CA THR A 10 5.42 1.65 6.74
C THR A 10 4.64 0.41 6.29
N LEU A 11 4.10 0.47 5.08
CA LEU A 11 3.49 -0.70 4.44
C LEU A 11 4.59 -1.63 3.90
N THR A 12 4.38 -2.93 4.03
CA THR A 12 5.21 -3.98 3.44
C THR A 12 4.32 -4.81 2.51
N PRO A 13 4.67 -4.93 1.21
CA PRO A 13 3.89 -5.65 0.23
C PRO A 13 3.92 -7.16 0.48
N GLY A 14 2.91 -7.85 -0.01
CA GLY A 14 3.03 -9.26 -0.36
C GLY A 14 3.94 -9.42 -1.58
N THR A 15 4.68 -10.52 -1.64
CA THR A 15 5.59 -10.82 -2.77
C THR A 15 4.90 -11.50 -3.96
N ALA A 16 3.60 -11.73 -3.88
CA ALA A 16 2.78 -12.33 -4.93
C ALA A 16 1.39 -11.68 -4.97
N VAL A 17 0.69 -11.87 -6.08
CA VAL A 17 -0.69 -11.37 -6.24
C VAL A 17 -1.60 -12.01 -5.19
N GLY A 18 -2.43 -11.19 -4.53
CA GLY A 18 -3.37 -11.61 -3.49
C GLY A 18 -2.77 -11.75 -2.09
N ASN A 19 -1.44 -11.66 -1.94
CA ASN A 19 -0.81 -11.65 -0.63
C ASN A 19 -1.12 -10.34 0.13
N PRO A 20 -1.21 -10.39 1.47
CA PRO A 20 -1.60 -9.23 2.27
C PRO A 20 -0.52 -8.14 2.27
N VAL A 21 -0.96 -6.89 2.32
CA VAL A 21 -0.13 -5.75 2.71
C VAL A 21 -0.16 -5.64 4.23
N THR A 22 1.00 -5.53 4.86
CA THR A 22 1.11 -5.43 6.33
C THR A 22 1.78 -4.13 6.75
N ALA A 23 1.50 -3.65 7.97
CA ALA A 23 2.21 -2.51 8.55
C ALA A 23 3.35 -3.00 9.45
N GLN A 24 4.56 -2.49 9.21
CA GLN A 24 5.77 -2.85 9.97
C GLN A 24 6.60 -1.60 10.27
N ALA A 25 7.54 -1.68 11.22
CA ALA A 25 8.47 -0.58 11.46
C ALA A 25 9.29 -0.26 10.19
N PHE A 26 9.39 1.02 9.85
CA PHE A 26 10.13 1.49 8.69
C PHE A 26 11.60 1.11 8.80
N ASP A 27 12.14 0.55 7.73
CA ASP A 27 13.55 0.18 7.60
C ASP A 27 14.07 0.70 6.25
N PRO A 28 14.96 1.70 6.25
CA PRO A 28 15.47 2.31 5.03
C PRO A 28 16.35 1.36 4.20
N ALA A 29 16.91 0.31 4.81
CA ALA A 29 17.70 -0.71 4.12
C ALA A 29 16.83 -1.74 3.38
N ASN A 30 15.54 -1.85 3.72
CA ASN A 30 14.64 -2.81 3.10
C ASN A 30 13.88 -2.19 1.91
N ALA A 31 14.19 -2.63 0.70
CA ALA A 31 13.56 -2.14 -0.53
C ALA A 31 12.04 -2.41 -0.60
N TYR A 32 11.55 -3.47 0.04
CA TYR A 32 10.11 -3.77 0.12
C TYR A 32 9.34 -2.75 0.97
N ARG A 33 10.03 -1.95 1.78
CA ARG A 33 9.40 -0.94 2.67
C ARG A 33 9.38 0.47 2.05
N LYS A 34 9.69 0.57 0.76
CA LYS A 34 9.65 1.79 -0.05
C LYS A 34 8.50 1.71 -1.06
N TRP A 35 7.89 2.85 -1.34
CA TRP A 35 6.73 2.96 -2.21
C TRP A 35 6.87 4.18 -3.10
N THR A 36 6.53 4.01 -4.38
CA THR A 36 6.29 5.12 -5.30
C THR A 36 4.82 5.49 -5.21
N ILE A 37 4.55 6.77 -5.00
CA ILE A 37 3.18 7.29 -4.92
C ILE A 37 2.94 8.13 -6.17
N ALA A 38 1.96 7.74 -6.97
CA ALA A 38 1.46 8.53 -8.08
C ALA A 38 0.08 9.10 -7.72
N GLN A 39 -0.14 10.38 -7.99
CA GLN A 39 -1.44 11.02 -7.80
C GLN A 39 -2.07 11.33 -9.16
N THR A 40 -3.33 10.93 -9.34
CA THR A 40 -4.09 11.22 -10.56
C THR A 40 -5.56 11.38 -10.19
N ASN A 41 -6.20 12.44 -10.70
CA ASN A 41 -7.63 12.72 -10.48
C ASN A 41 -8.04 12.67 -8.99
N GLY A 42 -7.20 13.21 -8.09
CA GLY A 42 -7.48 13.26 -6.65
C GLY A 42 -7.30 11.94 -5.89
N THR A 43 -6.84 10.88 -6.55
CA THR A 43 -6.56 9.58 -5.92
C THR A 43 -5.07 9.24 -5.99
N LEU A 44 -4.62 8.40 -5.07
CA LEU A 44 -3.27 7.90 -4.95
C LEU A 44 -3.19 6.46 -5.44
N LYS A 45 -2.13 6.16 -6.17
CA LYS A 45 -1.72 4.80 -6.50
C LYS A 45 -0.35 4.54 -5.90
N LEU A 46 -0.27 3.49 -5.07
CA LEU A 46 0.93 3.11 -4.36
C LEU A 46 1.54 1.87 -5.02
N THR A 47 2.72 2.02 -5.61
CA THR A 47 3.47 0.94 -6.26
C THR A 47 4.69 0.60 -5.43
N ASN A 48 4.90 -0.69 -5.16
CA ASN A 48 6.13 -1.14 -4.54
C ASN A 48 7.17 -1.43 -5.62
N PRO A 49 8.29 -0.67 -5.70
CA PRO A 49 9.26 -0.82 -6.79
C PRO A 49 9.96 -2.19 -6.80
N GLN A 50 10.07 -2.84 -5.64
CA GLN A 50 10.76 -4.11 -5.50
C GLN A 50 9.94 -5.29 -6.06
N THR A 51 8.61 -5.21 -6.00
CA THR A 51 7.72 -6.27 -6.50
C THR A 51 7.03 -5.90 -7.82
N GLY A 52 6.94 -4.60 -8.15
CA GLY A 52 6.11 -4.09 -9.24
C GLY A 52 4.60 -4.12 -8.96
N LEU A 53 4.20 -4.58 -7.76
CA LEU A 53 2.80 -4.70 -7.37
C LEU A 53 2.29 -3.41 -6.72
N VAL A 54 0.98 -3.26 -6.72
CA VAL A 54 0.26 -2.09 -6.18
C VAL A 54 -0.66 -2.50 -5.04
N VAL A 55 -1.00 -1.54 -4.19
CA VAL A 55 -1.97 -1.71 -3.10
C VAL A 55 -3.39 -1.79 -3.67
N ASP A 56 -4.11 -2.87 -3.37
CA ASP A 56 -5.47 -3.15 -3.86
C ASP A 56 -6.29 -3.92 -2.80
N ILE A 57 -7.61 -3.79 -2.82
CA ILE A 57 -8.54 -4.60 -2.02
C ILE A 57 -8.95 -5.93 -2.71
N ASN A 58 -8.17 -6.38 -3.68
CA ASN A 58 -8.41 -7.48 -4.63
C ASN A 58 -9.82 -7.49 -5.25
N GLY A 59 -10.29 -6.32 -5.71
CA GLY A 59 -11.63 -6.18 -6.30
C GLY A 59 -12.80 -6.41 -5.33
N LYS A 60 -12.55 -6.45 -4.01
CA LYS A 60 -13.59 -6.59 -2.98
C LYS A 60 -14.34 -5.29 -2.76
N THR A 61 -15.48 -5.38 -2.05
CA THR A 61 -16.23 -4.22 -1.58
C THR A 61 -15.45 -3.47 -0.49
N ILE A 62 -15.51 -2.13 -0.56
CA ILE A 62 -14.94 -1.24 0.46
C ILE A 62 -15.82 -1.31 1.71
N SER A 63 -15.37 -2.03 2.72
CA SER A 63 -15.97 -2.07 4.06
C SER A 63 -14.86 -2.10 5.11
N ALA A 64 -15.19 -1.68 6.34
CA ALA A 64 -14.25 -1.74 7.44
C ALA A 64 -13.80 -3.20 7.67
N GLY A 65 -12.49 -3.41 7.74
CA GLY A 65 -11.90 -4.74 7.89
C GLY A 65 -11.61 -5.48 6.57
N THR A 66 -11.96 -4.93 5.41
CA THR A 66 -11.52 -5.51 4.12
C THR A 66 -10.00 -5.54 4.06
N ALA A 67 -9.44 -6.73 3.85
CA ALA A 67 -8.01 -6.93 3.74
C ALA A 67 -7.44 -6.20 2.52
N VAL A 68 -6.33 -5.51 2.74
CA VAL A 68 -5.53 -4.89 1.69
C VAL A 68 -4.47 -5.89 1.23
N THR A 69 -4.31 -6.00 -0.08
CA THR A 69 -3.46 -6.99 -0.75
C THR A 69 -2.61 -6.32 -1.82
N THR A 70 -1.67 -7.08 -2.38
CA THR A 70 -0.88 -6.66 -3.54
C THR A 70 -1.37 -7.32 -4.81
N VAL A 71 -1.51 -6.55 -5.90
CA VAL A 71 -1.87 -7.06 -7.24
C VAL A 71 -1.08 -6.32 -8.33
N TRP A 72 -1.19 -6.76 -9.58
CA TRP A 72 -0.60 -6.03 -10.69
C TRP A 72 -1.27 -4.68 -10.93
N SER A 73 -0.47 -3.69 -11.30
CA SER A 73 -0.95 -2.36 -11.70
C SER A 73 -1.97 -2.46 -12.83
N GLY A 74 -3.16 -1.91 -12.61
CA GLY A 74 -4.24 -1.75 -13.58
C GLY A 74 -4.97 -0.42 -13.40
N ASN A 75 -6.20 -0.34 -13.90
CA ASN A 75 -7.07 0.85 -13.84
C ASN A 75 -8.32 0.64 -12.97
N ALA A 76 -8.34 -0.42 -12.16
CA ALA A 76 -9.45 -0.70 -11.26
C ALA A 76 -9.51 0.34 -10.13
N ASN A 77 -10.73 0.78 -9.78
CA ASN A 77 -10.95 1.71 -8.67
C ASN A 77 -10.46 1.14 -7.32
N SER A 78 -10.31 -0.18 -7.21
CA SER A 78 -9.73 -0.86 -6.04
C SER A 78 -8.26 -0.52 -5.80
N GLN A 79 -7.58 0.13 -6.76
CA GLN A 79 -6.19 0.59 -6.69
C GLN A 79 -6.06 2.10 -6.46
N SER A 80 -7.19 2.80 -6.31
CA SER A 80 -7.27 4.25 -6.22
C SER A 80 -7.62 4.66 -4.78
N TRP A 81 -6.66 5.24 -4.06
CA TRP A 81 -6.77 5.53 -2.63
C TRP A 81 -6.98 7.03 -2.39
N ALA A 82 -7.92 7.38 -1.51
CA ALA A 82 -8.08 8.77 -1.07
C ALA A 82 -6.94 9.16 -0.11
N ALA A 83 -6.41 10.37 -0.27
CA ALA A 83 -5.55 10.98 0.74
C ALA A 83 -6.42 11.56 1.85
N LEU A 84 -6.10 11.27 3.11
CA LEU A 84 -6.72 11.94 4.25
C LEU A 84 -5.91 13.21 4.57
N PRO A 85 -6.57 14.37 4.79
CA PRO A 85 -5.94 15.62 5.18
C PRO A 85 -5.41 15.60 6.62
#